data_AF-A0A5K1IT07-F1
#
_entry.id   AF-A0A5K1IT07-F1
#
_cell.length_a   1.000
_cell.length_b   1.000
_cell.length_c   1.000
_cell.angle_alpha   90.00
_cell.angle_beta   90.00
_cell.angle_gamma   90.00
#
_symmetry.space_group_name_H-M   'P 1'
#
loop_
_entity.id
_entity.type
_entity.pdbx_description
1 polymer ?
#
loop_
_entity_poly.entity_id
_entity_poly.type
_entity_poly.pdbx_seq_one_letter_code
_entity_poly.pdbx_strand_id
1 'polypeptide(L)'
;MGILYQAQDMSYWAIWLFILFALMAFNELGRAKPWTGIVLFAIVPLFCTVFIWPTTAAPGNEYGTGTWFNWVKTYSALAGCLGFMVLRYTKLGQNKWALLFPPIILAVNIAEAVLRDFQVFSYALWTGGEVDNLWTISGPWNIMNGIAGILNIVTICGWMGIFISKDRTRDMIWPDMIWPWIIAYDLWNFAYTYNCISDHSAYCGLALLLSCTIPSFFIKRGPWLQHRAHTLGLWIMFVMTVPQFADRIAPIYTTHNPTAFFIVSLLALLMNAGVAVYQFAKIRCQHLNPLTQELYTDTKAYQSVVEENR
;
A
#
# COMPACT_ATOMS: atom_id res chain seq x y z
N MET A 1 7.95 25.77 10.63
CA MET A 1 8.14 24.30 10.56
C MET A 1 6.77 23.65 10.57
N GLY A 2 6.46 22.79 9.59
CA GLY A 2 5.24 21.98 9.64
C GLY A 2 5.31 20.94 10.76
N ILE A 3 4.18 20.27 11.06
CA ILE A 3 4.11 19.26 12.14
C ILE A 3 4.81 17.96 11.72
N LEU A 4 4.53 17.48 10.51
CA LEU A 4 5.08 16.23 9.97
C LEU A 4 6.07 16.45 8.82
N TYR A 5 5.89 17.52 8.04
CA TYR A 5 6.66 17.77 6.81
C TYR A 5 7.26 19.18 6.78
N GLN A 6 8.38 19.29 6.07
CA GLN A 6 9.06 20.53 5.74
C GLN A 6 9.30 20.54 4.23
N ALA A 7 8.56 21.39 3.53
CA ALA A 7 8.81 21.68 2.12
C ALA A 7 9.61 22.99 2.02
N GLN A 8 10.69 22.98 1.24
CA GLN A 8 11.48 24.19 0.99
C GLN A 8 10.69 25.21 0.16
N ASP A 9 9.85 24.73 -0.77
CA ASP A 9 8.95 25.54 -1.57
C ASP A 9 7.52 24.98 -1.50
N MET A 10 6.53 25.87 -1.42
CA MET A 10 5.12 25.53 -1.47
C MET A 10 4.71 24.91 -2.82
N SER A 11 5.46 25.20 -3.90
CA SER A 11 5.24 24.60 -5.22
C SER A 11 5.33 23.07 -5.20
N TYR A 12 6.09 22.47 -4.29
CA TYR A 12 6.18 21.01 -4.13
C TYR A 12 4.85 20.37 -3.71
N TRP A 13 4.02 21.08 -2.95
CA TRP A 13 2.68 20.58 -2.62
C TRP A 13 1.74 20.57 -3.84
N ALA A 14 1.95 21.46 -4.81
CA ALA A 14 1.22 21.40 -6.09
C ALA A 14 1.66 20.20 -6.93
N ILE A 15 2.97 19.90 -6.96
CA ILE A 15 3.51 18.68 -7.59
C ILE A 15 2.97 17.44 -6.90
N TRP A 16 2.91 17.43 -5.56
CA TRP A 16 2.34 16.36 -4.76
C TRP A 16 0.86 16.12 -5.12
N LEU A 17 0.05 17.18 -5.23
CA LEU A 17 -1.35 17.07 -5.67
C LEU A 17 -1.44 16.53 -7.10
N PHE A 18 -0.57 16.98 -8.00
CA PHE A 18 -0.51 16.46 -9.35
C PHE A 18 -0.22 14.95 -9.37
N ILE A 19 0.76 14.48 -8.59
CA ILE A 19 1.09 13.06 -8.46
C ILE A 19 -0.11 12.27 -7.92
N LEU A 20 -0.79 12.78 -6.88
CA LEU A 20 -2.00 12.16 -6.33
C LEU A 20 -3.07 11.96 -7.41
N PHE A 21 -3.40 13.01 -8.15
CA PHE A 21 -4.40 12.93 -9.22
C PHE A 21 -3.94 12.08 -10.41
N ALA A 22 -2.65 12.12 -10.75
CA ALA A 22 -2.08 11.29 -11.80
C ALA A 22 -2.19 9.80 -11.42
N LEU A 23 -1.80 9.42 -10.20
CA LEU A 23 -1.92 8.04 -9.72
C LEU A 23 -3.37 7.57 -9.74
N MET A 24 -4.32 8.40 -9.29
CA MET A 24 -5.75 8.10 -9.38
C MET A 24 -6.20 7.91 -10.83
N ALA A 25 -5.82 8.81 -11.74
CA ALA A 25 -6.19 8.73 -13.14
C ALA A 25 -5.61 7.50 -13.85
N PHE A 26 -4.34 7.18 -13.61
CA PHE A 26 -3.70 5.98 -14.19
C PHE A 26 -4.25 4.68 -13.60
N ASN A 27 -4.61 4.66 -12.32
CA ASN A 27 -5.31 3.54 -11.71
C ASN A 27 -6.68 3.31 -12.37
N GLU A 28 -7.46 4.37 -12.61
CA GLU A 28 -8.71 4.30 -13.35
C GLU A 28 -8.51 3.85 -14.81
N LEU A 29 -7.48 4.37 -15.47
CA LEU A 29 -7.10 3.96 -16.83
C LEU A 29 -6.74 2.48 -16.89
N GLY A 30 -5.93 1.98 -15.95
CA GLY A 30 -5.56 0.57 -15.85
C GLY A 30 -6.73 -0.36 -15.53
N ARG A 31 -7.80 0.17 -14.94
CA ARG A 31 -9.04 -0.56 -14.66
C ARG A 31 -10.02 -0.55 -15.84
N ALA A 32 -10.04 0.51 -16.63
CA ALA A 32 -11.08 0.76 -17.62
C ALA A 32 -11.18 -0.34 -18.70
N LYS A 33 -10.06 -0.89 -19.16
CA LYS A 33 -10.00 -1.91 -20.22
C LYS A 33 -8.89 -2.94 -19.93
N PRO A 34 -9.02 -4.18 -20.41
CA PRO A 34 -7.98 -5.20 -20.21
C PRO A 34 -6.64 -4.80 -20.86
N TRP A 35 -6.69 -4.20 -22.05
CA TRP A 35 -5.47 -3.83 -22.77
C TRP A 35 -4.73 -2.67 -22.09
N THR A 36 -5.44 -1.71 -21.46
CA THR A 36 -4.78 -0.59 -20.77
C THR A 36 -4.03 -1.08 -19.55
N GLY A 37 -4.60 -2.02 -18.79
CA GLY A 37 -3.91 -2.70 -17.70
C GLY A 37 -2.69 -3.50 -18.17
N ILE A 38 -2.79 -4.25 -19.26
CA ILE A 38 -1.64 -5.00 -19.83
C ILE A 38 -0.53 -4.05 -20.28
N VAL A 39 -0.88 -2.95 -20.94
CA VAL A 39 0.12 -1.95 -21.36
C VAL A 39 0.82 -1.38 -20.13
N LEU A 40 0.08 -0.91 -19.13
CA LEU A 40 0.64 -0.25 -17.94
C LEU A 40 1.45 -1.19 -17.05
N PHE A 41 0.99 -2.42 -16.82
CA PHE A 41 1.58 -3.33 -15.82
C PHE A 41 2.40 -4.49 -16.41
N ALA A 42 2.42 -4.67 -17.73
CA ALA A 42 3.25 -5.68 -18.40
C ALA A 42 4.21 -5.06 -19.41
N ILE A 43 3.70 -4.34 -20.41
CA ILE A 43 4.51 -3.85 -21.54
C ILE A 43 5.44 -2.73 -21.12
N VAL A 44 4.92 -1.70 -20.45
CA VAL A 44 5.73 -0.58 -19.94
C VAL A 44 6.84 -1.05 -18.99
N PRO A 45 6.57 -1.84 -17.93
CA PRO A 45 7.63 -2.27 -17.04
C PRO A 45 8.64 -3.21 -17.72
N LEU A 46 8.22 -4.03 -18.71
CA LEU A 46 9.15 -4.82 -19.50
C LEU A 46 10.09 -3.92 -20.33
N PHE A 47 9.55 -2.90 -20.98
CA PHE A 47 10.34 -1.91 -21.70
C PHE A 47 11.30 -1.18 -20.75
N CYS A 48 10.81 -0.71 -19.61
CA CYS A 48 11.65 -0.04 -18.61
C CYS A 48 12.73 -0.97 -18.06
N THR A 49 12.43 -2.25 -17.80
CA THR A 49 13.40 -3.25 -17.33
C THR A 49 14.56 -3.43 -18.30
N VAL A 50 14.30 -3.40 -19.60
CA VAL A 50 15.32 -3.64 -20.63
C VAL A 50 16.09 -2.36 -20.97
N PHE A 51 15.42 -1.21 -21.06
CA PHE A 51 16.01 0.00 -21.64
C PHE A 51 16.29 1.13 -20.65
N ILE A 52 15.56 1.21 -19.53
CA ILE A 52 15.61 2.37 -18.63
C ILE A 52 16.28 2.00 -17.30
N TRP A 53 15.71 1.05 -16.56
CA TRP A 53 16.13 0.66 -15.22
C TRP A 53 17.58 0.13 -15.12
N PRO A 54 18.20 -0.46 -16.16
CA PRO A 54 19.63 -0.76 -16.12
C PRO A 54 20.52 0.48 -15.99
N THR A 55 20.01 1.66 -16.34
CA THR A 55 20.71 2.95 -16.19
C THR A 55 20.22 3.74 -14.98
N THR A 56 18.91 3.79 -14.77
CA THR A 56 18.31 4.64 -13.73
C THR A 56 18.23 3.98 -12.37
N ALA A 57 18.12 2.65 -12.29
CA ALA A 57 18.03 1.86 -11.05
C ALA A 57 19.14 0.81 -10.97
N ALA A 58 20.31 1.12 -11.54
CA ALA A 58 21.49 0.27 -11.48
C ALA A 58 21.97 0.06 -10.03
N PRO A 59 22.50 -1.11 -9.66
CA PRO A 59 23.06 -1.34 -8.33
C PRO A 59 24.11 -0.28 -7.96
N GLY A 60 23.96 0.33 -6.78
CA GLY A 60 24.86 1.38 -6.30
C GLY A 60 24.55 2.80 -6.81
N ASN A 61 23.39 3.02 -7.43
CA ASN A 61 22.95 4.37 -7.82
C ASN A 61 22.90 5.33 -6.61
N GLU A 62 23.24 6.60 -6.86
CA GLU A 62 23.36 7.67 -5.85
C GLU A 62 22.03 8.07 -5.16
N TYR A 63 20.90 7.56 -5.65
CA TYR A 63 19.54 7.87 -5.19
C TYR A 63 18.90 6.69 -4.43
N GLY A 64 19.65 5.63 -4.10
CA GLY A 64 19.13 4.49 -3.31
C GLY A 64 18.12 3.59 -4.04
N THR A 65 17.80 3.88 -5.30
CA THR A 65 16.80 3.13 -6.09
C THR A 65 17.31 1.79 -6.64
N GLY A 66 18.63 1.62 -6.74
CA GLY A 66 19.27 0.39 -7.21
C GLY A 66 19.40 -0.73 -6.16
N THR A 67 18.72 -0.63 -5.03
CA THR A 67 18.78 -1.65 -3.97
C THR A 67 17.96 -2.89 -4.35
N TRP A 68 18.38 -4.06 -3.84
CA TRP A 68 17.63 -5.31 -4.04
C TRP A 68 16.17 -5.18 -3.57
N PHE A 69 15.94 -4.41 -2.50
CA PHE A 69 14.62 -4.17 -1.93
C PHE A 69 13.70 -3.48 -2.93
N ASN A 70 14.18 -2.42 -3.59
CA ASN A 70 13.38 -1.71 -4.59
C ASN A 70 13.02 -2.63 -5.77
N TRP A 71 13.98 -3.38 -6.29
CA TRP A 71 13.73 -4.35 -7.37
C TRP A 71 12.70 -5.43 -6.98
N VAL A 72 12.84 -6.03 -5.79
CA VAL A 72 11.87 -7.02 -5.29
C VAL A 72 10.50 -6.39 -5.10
N LYS A 73 10.43 -5.17 -4.55
CA LYS A 73 9.18 -4.46 -4.32
C LYS A 73 8.45 -4.12 -5.62
N THR A 74 9.19 -3.72 -6.65
CA THR A 74 8.62 -3.44 -7.98
C THR A 74 7.98 -4.67 -8.56
N TYR A 75 8.71 -5.79 -8.59
CA TYR A 75 8.19 -7.01 -9.19
C TYR A 75 7.09 -7.66 -8.34
N SER A 76 7.12 -7.53 -7.01
CA SER A 76 6.01 -8.00 -6.17
C SER A 76 4.75 -7.16 -6.37
N ALA A 77 4.87 -5.83 -6.52
CA ALA A 77 3.75 -4.96 -6.86
C ALA A 77 3.18 -5.25 -8.27
N LEU A 78 4.04 -5.44 -9.27
CA LEU A 78 3.64 -5.82 -10.63
C LEU A 78 2.99 -7.19 -10.68
N ALA A 79 3.52 -8.18 -9.93
CA ALA A 79 2.90 -9.50 -9.81
C ALA A 79 1.50 -9.40 -9.19
N GLY A 80 1.28 -8.51 -8.23
CA GLY A 80 -0.06 -8.19 -7.72
C GLY A 80 -0.98 -7.63 -8.79
N CYS A 81 -0.53 -6.64 -9.56
CA CYS A 81 -1.32 -6.03 -10.64
C CYS A 81 -1.70 -7.04 -11.73
N LEU A 82 -0.71 -7.80 -12.23
CA LEU A 82 -0.92 -8.84 -13.24
C LEU A 82 -1.76 -9.99 -12.69
N GLY A 83 -1.52 -10.42 -11.45
CA GLY A 83 -2.29 -11.46 -10.78
C GLY A 83 -3.77 -11.09 -10.66
N PHE A 84 -4.07 -9.86 -10.26
CA PHE A 84 -5.45 -9.38 -10.23
C PHE A 84 -6.07 -9.31 -11.62
N MET A 85 -5.33 -8.90 -12.67
CA MET A 85 -5.85 -8.95 -14.03
C MET A 85 -6.15 -10.39 -14.50
N VAL A 86 -5.28 -11.34 -14.18
CA VAL A 86 -5.52 -12.76 -14.48
C VAL A 86 -6.79 -13.24 -13.77
N LEU A 87 -6.97 -12.91 -12.49
CA LEU A 87 -8.20 -13.25 -11.78
C LEU A 87 -9.44 -12.67 -12.46
N ARG A 88 -9.42 -11.39 -12.84
CA ARG A 88 -10.57 -10.68 -13.43
C ARG A 88 -11.00 -11.17 -14.81
N TYR A 89 -10.04 -11.56 -15.66
CA TYR A 89 -10.31 -11.86 -17.07
C TYR A 89 -10.25 -13.34 -17.42
N THR A 90 -9.79 -14.21 -16.51
CA THR A 90 -9.71 -15.66 -16.75
C THR A 90 -10.67 -16.45 -15.86
N LYS A 91 -10.88 -17.72 -16.19
CA LYS A 91 -11.69 -18.65 -15.37
C LYS A 91 -11.09 -18.90 -13.98
N LEU A 92 -9.82 -18.53 -13.73
CA LEU A 92 -9.20 -18.65 -12.41
C LEU A 92 -9.95 -17.81 -11.36
N GLY A 93 -10.57 -16.71 -11.76
CA GLY A 93 -11.39 -15.88 -10.89
C GLY A 93 -12.60 -16.58 -10.25
N GLN A 94 -12.99 -17.76 -10.76
CA GLN A 94 -14.06 -18.59 -10.20
C GLN A 94 -13.53 -19.68 -9.27
N ASN A 95 -12.21 -19.89 -9.24
CA ASN A 95 -11.58 -20.90 -8.40
C ASN A 95 -11.26 -20.31 -7.01
N LYS A 96 -11.84 -20.91 -5.96
CA LYS A 96 -11.64 -20.50 -4.56
C LYS A 96 -10.17 -20.49 -4.14
N TRP A 97 -9.35 -21.37 -4.71
CA TRP A 97 -7.91 -21.41 -4.43
C TRP A 97 -7.16 -20.21 -5.03
N ALA A 98 -7.56 -19.76 -6.22
CA ALA A 98 -6.95 -18.60 -6.85
C ALA A 98 -7.38 -17.29 -6.15
N LEU A 99 -8.57 -17.26 -5.56
CA LEU A 99 -9.05 -16.16 -4.72
C LEU A 99 -8.34 -16.06 -3.36
N LEU A 100 -7.48 -17.03 -3.01
CA LEU A 100 -6.56 -16.91 -1.88
C LEU A 100 -5.27 -16.13 -2.24
N PHE A 101 -5.02 -15.86 -3.52
CA PHE A 101 -3.86 -15.06 -3.93
C PHE A 101 -3.87 -13.62 -3.36
N PRO A 102 -4.98 -12.84 -3.44
CA PRO A 102 -5.06 -11.50 -2.89
C PRO A 102 -4.73 -11.34 -1.39
N PRO A 103 -5.29 -12.14 -0.46
CA PRO A 103 -4.92 -12.06 0.96
C PRO A 103 -3.46 -12.44 1.20
N ILE A 104 -2.94 -13.46 0.49
CA ILE A 104 -1.55 -13.90 0.66
C ILE A 104 -0.59 -12.79 0.23
N ILE A 105 -0.78 -12.21 -0.97
CA ILE A 105 0.13 -11.17 -1.46
C ILE A 105 0.06 -9.91 -0.59
N LEU A 106 -1.12 -9.56 -0.07
CA LEU A 106 -1.28 -8.47 0.88
C LEU A 106 -0.53 -8.76 2.19
N ALA A 107 -0.68 -9.95 2.76
CA ALA A 107 0.00 -10.36 3.99
C ALA A 107 1.52 -10.38 3.84
N VAL A 108 2.03 -10.92 2.72
CA VAL A 108 3.47 -10.92 2.40
C VAL A 108 3.99 -9.48 2.30
N ASN A 109 3.24 -8.60 1.62
CA ASN A 109 3.65 -7.22 1.46
C ASN A 109 3.67 -6.43 2.78
N ILE A 110 2.77 -6.75 3.72
CA ILE A 110 2.78 -6.21 5.08
C ILE A 110 3.97 -6.81 5.87
N ALA A 111 4.21 -8.11 5.75
CA ALA A 111 5.30 -8.79 6.43
C ALA A 111 6.67 -8.23 6.01
N GLU A 112 6.89 -7.96 4.71
CA GLU A 112 8.10 -7.28 4.22
C GLU A 112 8.35 -5.93 4.91
N ALA A 113 7.29 -5.14 5.09
CA ALA A 113 7.38 -3.84 5.75
C ALA A 113 7.62 -3.98 7.25
N VAL A 114 6.97 -4.94 7.93
CA VAL A 114 7.20 -5.27 9.34
C VAL A 114 8.66 -5.69 9.57
N LEU A 115 9.21 -6.54 8.69
CA LEU A 115 10.62 -6.94 8.76
C LEU A 115 11.55 -5.74 8.59
N ARG A 116 11.22 -4.82 7.67
CA ARG A 116 12.00 -3.59 7.46
C ARG A 116 11.92 -2.65 8.67
N ASP A 117 10.78 -2.54 9.34
CA ASP A 117 10.65 -1.79 10.60
C ASP A 117 11.58 -2.35 11.69
N PHE A 118 11.58 -3.67 11.89
CA PHE A 118 12.49 -4.30 12.86
C PHE A 118 13.96 -4.19 12.45
N GLN A 119 14.25 -4.23 11.14
CA GLN A 119 15.59 -4.02 10.62
C GLN A 119 16.09 -2.60 10.90
N VAL A 120 15.27 -1.57 10.67
CA VAL A 120 15.62 -0.17 10.99
C VAL A 120 15.84 -0.01 12.49
N PHE A 121 15.06 -0.67 13.35
CA PHE A 121 15.34 -0.70 14.79
C PHE A 121 16.70 -1.33 15.11
N SER A 122 17.05 -2.44 14.45
CA SER A 122 18.32 -3.17 14.68
C SER A 122 19.57 -2.38 14.29
N TYR A 123 19.44 -1.37 13.43
CA TYR A 123 20.55 -0.48 13.07
C TYR A 123 20.97 0.47 14.19
N ALA A 124 20.16 0.64 15.24
CA ALA A 124 20.48 1.44 16.42
C ALA A 124 20.89 2.90 16.11
N LEU A 125 20.27 3.51 15.09
CA LEU A 125 20.46 4.89 14.64
C LEU A 125 19.65 5.87 15.50
N TRP A 126 19.99 5.97 16.80
CA TRP A 126 19.23 6.77 17.77
C TRP A 126 19.24 8.28 17.49
N THR A 127 20.25 8.76 16.77
CA THR A 127 20.43 10.17 16.38
C THR A 127 20.06 10.45 14.92
N GLY A 128 19.55 9.44 14.21
CA GLY A 128 19.33 9.48 12.77
C GLY A 128 20.61 9.19 11.98
N GLY A 129 20.44 8.63 10.79
CA GLY A 129 21.52 8.33 9.85
C GLY A 129 20.99 7.88 8.50
N GLU A 130 21.86 7.89 7.50
CA GLU A 130 21.54 7.41 6.15
C GLU A 130 21.86 5.92 6.03
N VAL A 131 20.86 5.14 5.60
CA VAL A 131 21.02 3.74 5.21
C VAL A 131 20.41 3.58 3.83
N ASP A 132 21.17 2.98 2.91
CA ASP A 132 20.75 2.83 1.51
C ASP A 132 20.38 4.16 0.81
N ASN A 133 21.08 5.25 1.16
CA ASN A 133 20.79 6.64 0.72
C ASN A 133 19.41 7.17 1.17
N LEU A 134 18.81 6.58 2.20
CA LEU A 134 17.58 7.06 2.82
C LEU A 134 17.85 7.45 4.27
N TRP A 135 17.39 8.64 4.67
CA TRP A 135 17.47 9.04 6.06
C TRP A 135 16.45 8.26 6.91
N THR A 136 16.96 7.63 7.97
CA THR A 136 16.16 6.86 8.92
C THR A 136 16.62 7.12 10.35
N ILE A 137 15.70 6.94 11.29
CA ILE A 137 15.98 7.06 12.73
C ILE A 137 15.38 5.86 13.46
N SER A 138 16.20 5.20 14.26
CA SER A 138 15.78 4.04 15.05
C SER A 138 15.14 4.49 16.36
N GLY A 139 14.02 3.89 16.71
CA GLY A 139 13.35 4.18 17.97
C GLY A 139 12.22 3.20 18.31
N PRO A 140 11.57 3.38 19.46
CA PRO A 140 10.46 2.53 19.89
C PRO A 140 9.29 2.54 18.90
N TRP A 141 9.13 3.60 18.10
CA TRP A 141 8.14 3.69 17.04
C TRP A 141 8.25 2.59 15.99
N ASN A 142 9.46 2.12 15.66
CA ASN A 142 9.66 1.02 14.72
C ASN A 142 9.06 -0.30 15.27
N ILE A 143 9.27 -0.58 16.55
CA ILE A 143 8.70 -1.76 17.21
C ILE A 143 7.18 -1.65 17.27
N MET A 144 6.67 -0.48 17.68
CA MET A 144 5.23 -0.22 17.76
C MET A 144 4.56 -0.42 16.41
N ASN A 145 5.17 0.10 15.33
CA ASN A 145 4.64 -0.06 13.98
C ASN A 145 4.76 -1.49 13.45
N GLY A 146 5.85 -2.20 13.78
CA GLY A 146 5.99 -3.62 13.48
C GLY A 146 4.88 -4.46 14.14
N ILE A 147 4.58 -4.21 15.41
CA ILE A 147 3.46 -4.87 16.14
C ILE A 147 2.12 -4.52 15.49
N ALA A 148 1.90 -3.25 15.15
CA ALA A 148 0.69 -2.81 14.46
C ALA A 148 0.50 -3.53 13.11
N GLY A 149 1.59 -3.78 12.37
CA GLY A 149 1.55 -4.54 11.11
C GLY A 149 1.22 -6.01 11.31
N ILE A 150 1.73 -6.64 12.39
CA ILE A 150 1.34 -8.01 12.75
C ILE A 150 -0.15 -8.09 13.07
N LEU A 151 -0.68 -7.12 13.85
CA LEU A 151 -2.12 -7.02 14.10
C LEU A 151 -2.89 -6.84 12.80
N ASN A 152 -2.37 -6.03 11.87
CA ASN A 152 -2.98 -5.84 10.56
C ASN A 152 -3.07 -7.16 9.77
N ILE A 153 -2.00 -7.97 9.75
CA ILE A 153 -2.00 -9.31 9.12
C ILE A 153 -3.02 -10.23 9.78
N VAL A 154 -3.04 -10.30 11.11
CA VAL A 154 -3.94 -11.18 11.87
C VAL A 154 -5.42 -10.80 11.65
N THR A 155 -5.69 -9.52 11.40
CA THR A 155 -7.04 -9.01 11.18
C THR A 155 -7.52 -9.15 9.73
N ILE A 156 -6.65 -9.55 8.79
CA ILE A 156 -7.08 -9.93 7.43
C ILE A 156 -8.08 -11.09 7.54
N CYS A 157 -9.28 -10.90 7.00
CA CYS A 157 -10.34 -11.91 7.05
C CYS A 157 -11.24 -11.86 5.81
N GLY A 158 -12.17 -12.82 5.72
CA GLY A 158 -13.15 -12.83 4.64
C GLY A 158 -12.57 -13.15 3.26
N TRP A 159 -11.39 -13.80 3.22
CA TRP A 159 -10.76 -14.20 1.96
C TRP A 159 -11.61 -15.19 1.15
N MET A 160 -12.54 -15.91 1.80
CA MET A 160 -13.49 -16.79 1.13
C MET A 160 -14.65 -16.03 0.47
N GLY A 161 -14.84 -14.75 0.81
CA GLY A 161 -15.89 -13.86 0.30
C GLY A 161 -15.46 -13.01 -0.91
N ILE A 162 -14.22 -13.17 -1.39
CA ILE A 162 -13.73 -12.43 -2.55
C ILE A 162 -14.47 -12.92 -3.80
N PHE A 163 -15.06 -12.00 -4.55
CA PHE A 163 -15.72 -12.33 -5.81
C PHE A 163 -15.38 -11.30 -6.89
N ILE A 164 -15.65 -11.66 -8.14
CA ILE A 164 -15.47 -10.77 -9.28
C ILE A 164 -16.82 -10.18 -9.63
N SER A 165 -16.88 -8.84 -9.67
CA SER A 165 -18.07 -8.10 -10.05
C SER A 165 -18.52 -8.46 -11.48
N LYS A 166 -19.83 -8.40 -11.74
CA LYS A 166 -20.40 -8.59 -13.08
C LYS A 166 -20.33 -7.34 -13.95
N ASP A 167 -19.83 -6.23 -13.41
CA ASP A 167 -19.71 -4.98 -14.14
C ASP A 167 -18.80 -5.08 -15.35
N ARG A 168 -18.88 -4.07 -16.23
CA ARG A 168 -18.03 -3.92 -17.42
C ARG A 168 -16.54 -4.08 -17.11
N THR A 169 -16.10 -3.61 -15.95
CA THR A 169 -14.70 -3.69 -15.51
C THR A 169 -14.35 -5.03 -14.87
N ARG A 170 -15.32 -5.85 -14.43
CA ARG A 170 -15.07 -7.12 -13.73
C ARG A 170 -14.05 -6.96 -12.59
N ASP A 171 -14.29 -6.02 -11.70
CA ASP A 171 -13.34 -5.74 -10.61
C ASP A 171 -13.36 -6.85 -9.57
N MET A 172 -12.21 -7.08 -8.94
CA MET A 172 -12.10 -7.97 -7.80
C MET A 172 -12.59 -7.24 -6.55
N ILE A 173 -13.64 -7.76 -5.94
CA ILE A 173 -14.30 -7.16 -4.78
C ILE A 173 -14.01 -7.99 -3.55
N TRP A 174 -13.59 -7.32 -2.48
CA TRP A 174 -13.37 -7.93 -1.18
C TRP A 174 -14.27 -7.24 -0.14
N PRO A 175 -15.49 -7.78 0.12
CA PRO A 175 -16.49 -7.12 0.95
C PRO A 175 -16.12 -6.98 2.43
N ASP A 176 -15.39 -7.96 2.98
CA ASP A 176 -14.98 -7.95 4.39
C ASP A 176 -13.85 -6.95 4.70
N MET A 177 -13.22 -6.34 3.68
CA MET A 177 -12.32 -5.20 3.87
C MET A 177 -13.13 -3.92 4.10
N ILE A 178 -13.80 -3.86 5.24
CA ILE A 178 -14.60 -2.71 5.64
C ILE A 178 -13.70 -1.50 5.97
N TRP A 179 -14.30 -0.31 5.90
CA TRP A 179 -13.59 0.97 6.09
C TRP A 179 -12.72 1.08 7.36
N PRO A 180 -13.08 0.51 8.54
CA PRO A 180 -12.22 0.59 9.72
C PRO A 180 -10.88 -0.13 9.51
N TRP A 181 -10.91 -1.27 8.81
CA TRP A 181 -9.70 -2.02 8.48
C TRP A 181 -8.84 -1.25 7.48
N ILE A 182 -9.46 -0.64 6.45
CA ILE A 182 -8.76 0.21 5.46
C ILE A 182 -8.05 1.38 6.15
N ILE A 183 -8.72 2.09 7.06
CA ILE A 183 -8.11 3.22 7.77
C ILE A 183 -6.97 2.75 8.70
N ALA A 184 -7.16 1.64 9.42
CA ALA A 184 -6.10 1.08 10.26
C ALA A 184 -4.88 0.65 9.43
N TYR A 185 -5.12 0.08 8.25
CA TYR A 185 -4.08 -0.23 7.28
C TYR A 185 -3.34 1.03 6.80
N ASP A 186 -4.08 2.06 6.37
CA ASP A 186 -3.50 3.28 5.83
C ASP A 186 -2.65 4.00 6.89
N LEU A 187 -3.12 4.08 8.14
CA LEU A 187 -2.35 4.67 9.24
C LEU A 187 -1.07 3.87 9.52
N TRP A 188 -1.13 2.54 9.50
CA TRP A 188 0.04 1.69 9.67
C TRP A 188 1.03 1.83 8.51
N ASN A 189 0.56 1.87 7.27
CA ASN A 189 1.41 2.03 6.10
C ASN A 189 2.04 3.42 6.06
N PHE A 190 1.29 4.45 6.46
CA PHE A 190 1.79 5.79 6.64
C PHE A 190 2.89 5.85 7.70
N ALA A 191 2.66 5.24 8.87
CA ALA A 191 3.68 5.14 9.91
C ALA A 191 4.93 4.38 9.42
N TYR A 192 4.76 3.29 8.66
CA TYR A 192 5.88 2.55 8.06
C TYR A 192 6.72 3.43 7.14
N THR A 193 6.08 4.11 6.18
CA THR A 193 6.79 4.97 5.23
C THR A 193 7.43 6.16 5.93
N TYR A 194 6.76 6.75 6.91
CA TYR A 194 7.30 7.82 7.74
C TYR A 194 8.53 7.37 8.53
N ASN A 195 8.52 6.15 9.09
CA ASN A 195 9.61 5.61 9.91
C ASN A 195 10.80 5.06 9.13
N CYS A 196 10.55 4.36 8.02
CA CYS A 196 11.55 3.58 7.29
C CYS A 196 12.01 4.21 5.97
N ILE A 197 11.23 5.15 5.42
CA ILE A 197 11.50 5.83 4.14
C ILE A 197 11.16 7.32 4.30
N SER A 198 11.65 7.91 5.38
CA SER A 198 11.20 9.19 5.93
C SER A 198 11.12 10.28 4.86
N ASP A 199 12.21 10.50 4.12
CA ASP A 199 12.34 11.59 3.17
C ASP A 199 11.43 11.46 1.94
N HIS A 200 10.92 10.26 1.65
CA HIS A 200 9.99 10.02 0.54
C HIS A 200 8.54 9.85 1.01
N SER A 201 8.30 9.82 2.33
CA SER A 201 7.01 9.48 2.94
C SER A 201 5.85 10.40 2.55
N ALA A 202 6.13 11.64 2.15
CA ALA A 202 5.11 12.53 1.60
C ALA A 202 4.47 11.90 0.35
N TYR A 203 5.28 11.39 -0.58
CA TYR A 203 4.77 10.79 -1.81
C TYR A 203 4.44 9.30 -1.64
N CYS A 204 5.37 8.51 -1.10
CA CYS A 204 5.20 7.06 -0.99
C CYS A 204 4.26 6.64 0.15
N GLY A 205 4.02 7.53 1.13
CA GLY A 205 3.05 7.36 2.20
C GLY A 205 1.75 8.11 1.91
N LEU A 206 1.75 9.45 2.02
CA LEU A 206 0.49 10.21 1.92
C LEU A 206 -0.15 10.14 0.52
N ALA A 207 0.58 10.53 -0.53
CA ALA A 207 -0.02 10.60 -1.88
C ALA A 207 -0.46 9.20 -2.33
N LEU A 208 0.38 8.20 -2.09
CA LEU A 208 0.11 6.83 -2.50
C LEU A 208 -1.13 6.26 -1.80
N LEU A 209 -1.23 6.41 -0.48
CA LEU A 209 -2.38 5.88 0.27
C LEU A 209 -3.67 6.62 -0.09
N LEU A 210 -3.62 7.94 -0.20
CA LEU A 210 -4.78 8.71 -0.64
C LEU A 210 -5.22 8.35 -2.06
N SER A 211 -4.28 8.02 -2.95
CA SER A 211 -4.58 7.65 -4.33
C SER A 211 -5.35 6.33 -4.46
N CYS A 212 -5.26 5.42 -3.49
CA CYS A 212 -6.09 4.20 -3.47
C CYS A 212 -7.33 4.34 -2.59
N THR A 213 -7.25 5.11 -1.51
CA THR A 213 -8.32 5.24 -0.53
C THR A 213 -9.43 6.16 -1.03
N ILE A 214 -9.13 7.29 -1.66
CA ILE A 214 -10.15 8.19 -2.23
C ILE A 214 -11.01 7.45 -3.28
N PRO A 215 -10.45 6.76 -4.29
CA PRO A 215 -11.26 5.96 -5.22
C PRO A 215 -12.11 4.89 -4.54
N SER A 216 -11.59 4.23 -3.51
CA SER A 216 -12.31 3.17 -2.79
C SER A 216 -13.53 3.68 -2.01
N PHE A 217 -13.54 4.95 -1.60
CA PHE A 217 -14.69 5.54 -0.89
C PHE A 217 -15.65 6.28 -1.82
N PHE A 218 -15.13 6.96 -2.85
CA PHE A 218 -15.91 7.89 -3.68
C PHE A 218 -16.18 7.43 -5.12
N ILE A 219 -15.35 6.57 -5.71
CA ILE A 219 -15.51 6.14 -7.11
C ILE A 219 -16.18 4.77 -7.17
N LYS A 220 -15.60 3.76 -6.52
CA LYS A 220 -16.16 2.41 -6.48
C LYS A 220 -15.78 1.73 -5.18
N ARG A 221 -16.77 1.25 -4.42
CA ARG A 221 -16.56 0.58 -3.15
C ARG A 221 -16.27 -0.90 -3.37
N GLY A 222 -15.30 -1.43 -2.62
CA GLY A 222 -14.94 -2.86 -2.63
C GLY A 222 -13.63 -3.27 -3.35
N PRO A 223 -13.11 -2.58 -4.39
CA PRO A 223 -11.86 -2.94 -5.04
C PRO A 223 -10.63 -2.23 -4.44
N TRP A 224 -10.64 -1.90 -3.15
CA TRP A 224 -9.55 -1.17 -2.49
C TRP A 224 -8.18 -1.79 -2.74
N LEU A 225 -8.06 -3.12 -2.60
CA LEU A 225 -6.80 -3.83 -2.78
C LEU A 225 -6.28 -3.73 -4.23
N GLN A 226 -7.19 -3.75 -5.21
CA GLN A 226 -6.83 -3.57 -6.61
C GLN A 226 -6.32 -2.15 -6.87
N HIS A 227 -7.02 -1.15 -6.33
CA HIS A 227 -6.57 0.25 -6.41
C HIS A 227 -5.19 0.43 -5.80
N ARG A 228 -4.97 -0.16 -4.62
CA ARG A 228 -3.68 -0.12 -3.93
C ARG A 228 -2.56 -0.77 -4.74
N ALA A 229 -2.77 -1.96 -5.29
CA ALA A 229 -1.73 -2.62 -6.08
C ALA A 229 -1.37 -1.80 -7.33
N HIS A 230 -2.38 -1.28 -8.04
CA HIS A 230 -2.17 -0.44 -9.21
C HIS A 230 -1.38 0.84 -8.88
N THR A 231 -1.80 1.58 -7.86
CA THR A 231 -1.13 2.85 -7.49
C THR A 231 0.29 2.58 -6.97
N LEU A 232 0.49 1.53 -6.17
CA LEU A 232 1.82 1.09 -5.72
C LEU A 232 2.72 0.70 -6.90
N GLY A 233 2.22 -0.10 -7.84
CA GLY A 233 2.96 -0.49 -9.04
C GLY A 233 3.36 0.70 -9.88
N LEU A 234 2.43 1.62 -10.16
CA LEU A 234 2.69 2.85 -10.91
C LEU A 234 3.72 3.74 -10.21
N TRP A 235 3.59 3.92 -8.89
CA TRP A 235 4.52 4.73 -8.11
C TRP A 235 5.94 4.16 -8.11
N ILE A 236 6.10 2.87 -7.84
CA ILE A 236 7.42 2.26 -7.80
C ILE A 236 8.06 2.26 -9.20
N MET A 237 7.29 1.97 -10.26
CA MET A 237 7.79 2.09 -11.63
C MET A 237 8.28 3.51 -11.95
N PHE A 238 7.55 4.53 -11.47
CA PHE A 238 7.93 5.92 -11.64
C PHE A 238 9.22 6.24 -10.87
N VAL A 239 9.34 5.85 -9.61
CA VAL A 239 10.56 6.05 -8.80
C VAL A 239 11.77 5.34 -9.42
N MET A 240 11.61 4.12 -9.94
CA MET A 240 12.71 3.45 -10.65
C MET A 240 13.11 4.12 -11.96
N THR A 241 12.19 4.84 -12.61
CA THR A 241 12.44 5.53 -13.88
C THR A 241 13.03 6.92 -13.65
N VAL A 242 12.59 7.62 -12.60
CA VAL A 242 13.04 8.97 -12.24
C VAL A 242 13.46 8.98 -10.77
N PRO A 243 14.61 8.37 -10.43
CA PRO A 243 15.02 8.15 -9.04
C PRO A 243 15.28 9.46 -8.29
N GLN A 244 15.73 10.48 -9.00
CA GLN A 244 15.99 11.82 -8.47
C GLN A 244 14.72 12.61 -8.10
N PHE A 245 13.51 12.08 -8.36
CA PHE A 245 12.27 12.83 -8.19
C PHE A 245 12.02 13.25 -6.74
N ALA A 246 12.01 12.26 -5.83
CA ALA A 246 11.70 12.50 -4.41
C ALA A 246 12.87 13.16 -3.66
N ASP A 247 14.11 12.99 -4.14
CA ASP A 247 15.31 13.53 -3.48
C ASP A 247 15.75 14.91 -3.98
N ARG A 248 15.68 15.17 -5.29
CA ARG A 248 16.25 16.38 -5.92
C ARG A 248 15.24 17.25 -6.66
N ILE A 249 14.22 16.67 -7.30
CA ILE A 249 13.28 17.45 -8.13
C ILE A 249 12.20 18.14 -7.29
N ALA A 250 11.57 17.41 -6.37
CA ALA A 250 10.49 17.95 -5.55
C ALA A 250 10.53 17.39 -4.11
N PRO A 251 11.61 17.63 -3.35
CA PRO A 251 11.75 17.05 -2.02
C PRO A 251 10.77 17.64 -1.00
N ILE A 252 10.06 16.75 -0.30
CA ILE A 252 9.21 17.10 0.84
C ILE A 252 9.68 16.25 2.02
N TYR A 253 10.69 16.74 2.72
CA TYR A 253 11.31 16.05 3.84
C TYR A 253 10.38 15.99 5.04
N THR A 254 10.55 14.97 5.87
CA THR A 254 9.88 14.95 7.18
C THR A 254 10.57 15.92 8.12
N THR A 255 9.92 16.23 9.24
CA THR A 255 10.51 17.13 10.23
C THR A 255 11.67 16.52 11.01
N HIS A 256 11.99 15.24 10.75
CA HIS A 256 12.97 14.43 11.49
C HIS A 256 12.75 14.46 13.02
N ASN A 257 11.54 14.80 13.47
CA ASN A 257 11.22 14.98 14.88
C ASN A 257 10.81 13.65 15.53
N PRO A 258 11.59 13.07 16.48
CA PRO A 258 11.29 11.80 17.13
C PRO A 258 9.89 11.74 17.77
N THR A 259 9.38 12.86 18.27
CA THR A 259 8.02 12.95 18.82
C THR A 259 6.95 12.71 17.75
N ALA A 260 7.17 13.19 16.52
CA ALA A 260 6.26 12.94 15.40
C ALA A 260 6.26 11.45 15.00
N PHE A 261 7.44 10.81 14.89
CA PHE A 261 7.55 9.36 14.63
C PHE A 261 6.80 8.55 15.68
N PHE A 262 6.95 8.91 16.96
CA PHE A 262 6.26 8.26 18.07
C PHE A 262 4.74 8.43 17.99
N ILE A 263 4.24 9.66 17.81
CA ILE A 263 2.78 9.93 17.76
C ILE A 263 2.14 9.19 16.59
N VAL A 264 2.74 9.25 15.40
CA VAL A 264 2.21 8.58 14.19
C VAL A 264 2.14 7.06 14.41
N SER A 265 3.20 6.46 14.97
CA SER A 265 3.24 5.02 15.22
C SER A 265 2.32 4.59 16.38
N LEU A 266 2.13 5.44 17.39
CA LEU A 266 1.17 5.21 18.46
C LEU A 266 -0.26 5.20 17.94
N LEU A 267 -0.62 6.16 17.09
CA LEU A 267 -1.94 6.22 16.47
C LEU A 267 -2.19 4.99 15.58
N ALA A 268 -1.20 4.57 14.79
CA ALA A 268 -1.28 3.36 14.00
C ALA A 268 -1.52 2.12 14.88
N LEU A 269 -0.78 1.98 15.98
CA LEU A 269 -0.93 0.85 16.92
C LEU A 269 -2.30 0.84 17.60
N LEU A 270 -2.76 1.99 18.12
CA LEU A 270 -4.06 2.09 18.79
C LEU A 270 -5.22 1.76 17.83
N MET A 271 -5.17 2.23 16.59
CA MET A 271 -6.21 1.95 15.59
C MET A 271 -6.21 0.47 15.19
N ASN A 272 -5.04 -0.13 14.94
CA ASN A 272 -4.95 -1.57 14.61
C ASN A 272 -5.37 -2.45 15.80
N ALA A 273 -5.01 -2.07 17.03
CA ALA A 273 -5.48 -2.75 18.23
C ALA A 273 -7.01 -2.64 18.40
N GLY A 274 -7.58 -1.46 18.13
CA GLY A 274 -9.03 -1.25 18.16
C GLY A 274 -9.78 -2.11 17.15
N VAL A 275 -9.28 -2.19 15.91
CA VAL A 275 -9.84 -3.07 14.86
C VAL A 275 -9.73 -4.54 15.28
N ALA A 276 -8.58 -4.96 15.82
CA ALA A 276 -8.39 -6.31 16.31
C ALA A 276 -9.38 -6.66 17.42
N VAL A 277 -9.50 -5.80 18.45
CA VAL A 277 -10.47 -6.01 19.54
C VAL A 277 -11.90 -6.09 19.01
N TYR A 278 -12.29 -5.19 18.10
CA TYR A 278 -13.61 -5.21 17.48
C TYR A 278 -13.88 -6.52 16.73
N GLN A 279 -12.91 -6.97 15.93
CA GLN A 279 -13.04 -8.20 15.16
C GLN A 279 -13.08 -9.43 16.05
N PHE A 280 -12.20 -9.54 17.06
CA PHE A 280 -12.21 -10.63 18.02
C PHE A 280 -13.48 -10.66 18.86
N ALA A 281 -14.00 -9.50 19.27
CA ALA A 281 -15.28 -9.41 19.97
C ALA A 281 -16.42 -9.94 19.09
N LYS A 282 -16.46 -9.54 17.81
CA LYS A 282 -17.48 -10.02 16.87
C LYS A 282 -17.37 -11.53 16.62
N ILE A 283 -16.17 -12.06 16.38
CA ILE A 283 -15.90 -13.49 16.25
C ILE A 283 -16.44 -14.27 17.45
N ARG A 284 -16.18 -13.79 18.67
CA ARG A 284 -16.64 -14.45 19.90
C ARG A 284 -18.15 -14.34 20.11
N CYS A 285 -18.73 -13.16 19.94
CA CYS A 285 -20.16 -12.95 20.17
C CYS A 285 -21.04 -13.66 19.13
N GLN A 286 -20.58 -13.77 17.88
CA GLN A 286 -21.34 -14.36 16.77
C GLN A 286 -20.87 -15.79 16.44
N HIS A 287 -19.90 -16.34 17.18
CA HIS A 287 -19.31 -17.67 16.97
C HIS A 287 -18.86 -17.92 15.52
N LEU A 288 -18.28 -16.90 14.89
CA LEU A 288 -17.85 -16.96 13.49
C LEU A 288 -16.48 -17.60 13.35
N ASN A 289 -16.26 -18.35 12.28
CA ASN A 289 -14.94 -18.86 11.92
C ASN A 289 -14.29 -17.95 10.86
N PRO A 290 -13.27 -17.14 11.22
CA PRO A 290 -12.66 -16.19 10.29
C PRO A 290 -11.94 -16.84 9.11
N LEU A 291 -11.64 -18.15 9.19
CA LEU A 291 -10.96 -18.89 8.13
C LEU A 291 -11.91 -19.35 7.02
N THR A 292 -13.20 -19.51 7.34
CA THR A 292 -14.19 -20.13 6.45
C THR A 292 -15.41 -19.26 6.20
N GLN A 293 -15.66 -18.24 7.03
CA GLN A 293 -16.83 -17.38 6.99
C GLN A 293 -16.44 -15.91 6.81
N GLU A 294 -17.38 -15.16 6.24
CA GLU A 294 -17.34 -13.71 6.15
C GLU A 294 -17.77 -13.11 7.49
N LEU A 295 -17.07 -12.08 7.98
CA LEU A 295 -17.25 -11.59 9.34
C LEU A 295 -18.26 -10.45 9.41
N TYR A 296 -18.36 -9.62 8.37
CA TYR A 296 -19.05 -8.34 8.45
C TYR A 296 -20.37 -8.29 7.69
N THR A 297 -20.96 -9.45 7.37
CA THR A 297 -22.21 -9.60 6.60
C THR A 297 -23.40 -8.81 7.17
N ASP A 298 -23.40 -8.56 8.47
CA ASP A 298 -24.39 -7.78 9.23
C ASP A 298 -24.20 -6.25 9.10
N THR A 299 -23.07 -5.79 8.57
CA THR A 299 -22.75 -4.36 8.50
C THR A 299 -23.24 -3.72 7.20
N LYS A 300 -23.70 -2.46 7.30
CA LYS A 300 -24.06 -1.65 6.11
C LYS A 300 -22.89 -1.49 5.14
N ALA A 301 -21.66 -1.42 5.66
CA ALA A 301 -20.45 -1.31 4.84
C ALA A 301 -20.29 -2.53 3.93
N TYR A 302 -20.44 -3.75 4.47
CA TYR A 302 -20.42 -4.97 3.68
C TYR A 302 -21.60 -5.03 2.70
N GLN A 303 -22.82 -4.77 3.17
CA GLN A 303 -24.04 -4.88 2.36
C GLN A 303 -24.01 -3.95 1.15
N SER A 304 -23.62 -2.68 1.35
CA SER A 304 -23.48 -1.73 0.24
C SER A 304 -22.46 -2.17 -0.81
N VAL A 305 -21.31 -2.71 -0.40
CA VAL A 305 -20.31 -3.23 -1.33
C VAL A 305 -20.86 -4.41 -2.15
N VAL A 306 -21.61 -5.31 -1.52
CA VAL A 306 -22.21 -6.45 -2.20
C VAL A 306 -23.32 -6.02 -3.15
N GLU A 307 -24.23 -5.14 -2.72
CA GLU A 307 -25.33 -4.62 -3.53
C GLU A 307 -24.84 -3.84 -4.76
N GLU A 308 -23.79 -3.03 -4.61
CA GLU A 308 -23.22 -2.24 -5.71
C GLU A 308 -22.50 -3.10 -6.78
N ASN A 309 -22.13 -4.35 -6.48
CA ASN A 309 -21.21 -5.13 -7.31
C ASN A 309 -21.68 -6.55 -7.74
N ARG A 310 -22.81 -7.07 -7.22
CA ARG A 310 -23.31 -8.42 -7.54
C ARG A 310 -24.21 -8.52 -8.78
#